data_AF-A0A133UV17-F1
#
_entry.id   AF-A0A133UV17-F1
#
_cell.length_a   1.000
_cell.length_b   1.000
_cell.length_c   1.000
_cell.angle_alpha   90.00
_cell.angle_beta   90.00
_cell.angle_gamma   90.00
#
_symmetry.space_group_name_H-M   'P 1'
#
loop_
_entity.id
_entity.type
_entity.pdbx_description
1 polymer ?
#
loop_
_entity_poly.entity_id
_entity_poly.type
_entity_poly.pdbx_seq_one_letter_code
_entity_poly.pdbx_strand_id
1 'polypeptide(L)' 'RMLEILNRITNGKSEEGDIELLRKLSEYVKDTSLCALGGTAPNPVLSTLDNFEEEYREHVEDKFCRAGVCDLGGDEKDE' A
#
# COMPACT_ATOMS: atom_id res chain seq x y z
N ARG A 1 1.17 -1.78 10.51
CA ARG A 1 0.71 -0.49 9.93
C ARG A 1 0.86 -0.38 8.42
N MET A 2 2.07 -0.45 7.80
CA MET A 2 2.17 -0.45 6.32
C MET A 2 1.35 -1.57 5.67
N LEU A 3 1.43 -2.79 6.24
CA LEU A 3 0.62 -3.94 5.83
C LEU A 3 -0.90 -3.67 5.90
N GLU A 4 -1.37 -2.99 6.95
CA GLU A 4 -2.79 -2.67 7.11
C GLU A 4 -3.28 -1.76 6.00
N ILE A 5 -2.49 -0.74 5.63
CA ILE A 5 -2.84 0.18 4.53
C ILE A 5 -2.83 -0.56 3.20
N LEU A 6 -1.80 -1.36 2.92
CA LEU A 6 -1.76 -2.20 1.71
C LEU A 6 -2.97 -3.13 1.63
N ASN A 7 -3.33 -3.80 2.72
CA ASN A 7 -4.51 -4.66 2.77
C ASN A 7 -5.80 -3.86 2.52
N ARG A 8 -5.94 -2.65 3.05
CA ARG A 8 -7.10 -1.79 2.74
C ARG A 8 -7.18 -1.48 1.25
N ILE A 9 -6.06 -1.08 0.63
CA ILE A 9 -5.98 -0.78 -0.80
C ILE A 9 -6.36 -2.02 -1.64
N THR A 10 -5.80 -3.19 -1.32
CA THR A 10 -6.06 -4.41 -2.10
C THR A 10 -7.40 -5.07 -1.81
N ASN A 11 -8.09 -4.68 -0.73
CA ASN A 11 -9.39 -5.23 -0.35
C ASN A 11 -10.57 -4.30 -0.68
N GLY A 12 -10.34 -3.24 -1.47
CA GLY A 12 -11.36 -2.24 -1.81
C GLY A 12 -11.76 -1.31 -0.66
N LYS A 13 -11.13 -1.45 0.53
CA LYS A 13 -11.38 -0.68 1.75
C LYS A 13 -10.48 0.57 1.86
N SER A 14 -9.89 1.02 0.75
CA SER A 14 -9.04 2.22 0.71
C SER A 14 -9.79 3.50 1.07
N GLU A 15 -9.08 4.39 1.75
CA GLU A 15 -9.52 5.72 2.16
C GLU A 15 -8.74 6.81 1.40
N GLU A 16 -9.32 8.01 1.33
CA GLU A 16 -8.61 9.18 0.81
C GLU A 16 -7.31 9.43 1.61
N GLY A 17 -6.20 9.58 0.90
CA GLY A 17 -4.87 9.80 1.51
C GLY A 17 -4.13 8.52 1.93
N ASP A 18 -4.64 7.32 1.64
CA ASP A 18 -3.94 6.07 1.93
C ASP A 18 -2.57 5.97 1.24
N ILE A 19 -2.46 6.49 0.01
CA ILE A 19 -1.21 6.50 -0.77
C ILE A 19 -0.17 7.39 -0.09
N GLU A 20 -0.55 8.62 0.27
CA GLU A 20 0.32 9.58 0.97
C GLU A 20 0.75 9.04 2.33
N LEU A 21 -0.18 8.45 3.09
CA LEU A 21 0.12 7.88 4.39
C LEU A 21 1.09 6.69 4.27
N LEU A 22 0.88 5.81 3.29
CA LEU A 22 1.76 4.68 3.02
C LEU A 22 3.18 5.16 2.68
N ARG A 23 3.30 6.10 1.75
CA ARG A 23 4.59 6.70 1.36
C ARG A 23 5.32 7.30 2.56
N LYS A 24 4.64 8.16 3.33
CA LYS A 24 5.23 8.83 4.49
C LYS A 24 5.71 7.84 5.55
N LEU A 25 4.93 6.79 5.81
CA LEU A 25 5.34 5.74 6.75
C LEU A 25 6.54 4.94 6.23
N SER A 26 6.57 4.61 4.95
CA SER A 26 7.68 3.90 4.32
C SER A 26 8.99 4.70 4.38
N GLU A 27 8.94 6.00 4.06
CA GLU A 27 10.09 6.92 4.19
C GLU A 27 10.55 7.03 5.65
N TYR A 28 9.62 7.21 6.58
CA TYR A 28 9.95 7.30 8.00
C TYR A 28 10.65 6.03 8.53
N VAL A 29 10.15 4.84 8.17
CA VAL A 29 10.77 3.56 8.56
C VAL A 29 12.15 3.42 7.94
N LYS A 30 12.33 3.81 6.67
CA LYS A 30 13.61 3.76 5.97
C LYS A 30 14.67 4.60 6.68
N ASP A 31 14.30 5.81 7.09
CA ASP A 31 15.24 6.81 7.61
C ASP A 31 15.54 6.64 9.11
N THR A 32 14.62 6.04 9.87
CA THR A 32 14.73 5.96 11.34
C THR A 32 15.10 4.58 11.87
N SER A 33 15.11 3.55 11.03
CA SER A 33 15.46 2.19 11.44
C SER A 33 16.94 2.05 11.82
N LEU A 34 17.21 1.45 12.98
CA LEU A 34 18.57 1.24 13.49
C LEU A 34 19.28 0.03 12.88
N CYS A 35 18.54 -0.87 12.23
CA CYS A 35 19.09 -2.05 11.56
C CYS A 35 18.87 -1.98 10.05
N ALA A 36 19.80 -2.58 9.28
CA ALA A 36 19.74 -2.59 7.83
C ALA A 36 18.44 -3.23 7.30
N LEU A 37 17.96 -4.29 7.95
CA LEU A 37 16.70 -4.95 7.57
C LEU A 37 15.50 -4.01 7.73
N GLY A 38 15.42 -3.26 8.83
CA GLY A 38 14.36 -2.28 9.05
C GLY A 38 14.41 -1.16 8.00
N GLY A 39 15.62 -0.68 7.68
CA GLY A 39 15.82 0.36 6.67
C GLY A 39 15.47 -0.10 5.24
N THR A 40 15.67 -1.38 4.91
CA THR A 40 15.37 -1.92 3.58
C THR A 40 13.98 -2.52 3.42
N ALA A 41 13.33 -2.91 4.52
CA ALA A 41 11.97 -3.43 4.52
C ALA A 41 10.93 -2.57 3.77
N PRO A 42 10.94 -1.22 3.82
CA PRO A 42 9.99 -0.40 3.07
C PRO A 42 10.35 -0.20 1.59
N ASN A 43 11.55 -0.60 1.14
CA ASN A 43 12.00 -0.35 -0.24
C ASN A 43 11.08 -0.95 -1.31
N PRO A 44 10.53 -2.17 -1.17
CA PRO A 44 9.59 -2.70 -2.15
C PRO A 44 8.36 -1.79 -2.30
N VAL A 45 7.81 -1.29 -1.19
CA VAL A 45 6.65 -0.39 -1.20
C VAL A 45 6.97 0.95 -1.87
N LEU A 46 8.12 1.55 -1.53
CA LEU A 46 8.54 2.81 -2.16
C LEU A 46 8.76 2.61 -3.68
N SER A 47 9.42 1.52 -4.07
CA SER A 47 9.67 1.25 -5.48
C SER A 47 8.38 1.05 -6.27
N THR A 48 7.36 0.40 -5.69
CA THR A 48 6.10 0.20 -6.39
C THR A 48 5.28 1.48 -6.46
N LEU A 49 5.30 2.29 -5.40
CA LEU A 49 4.69 3.63 -5.41
C LEU A 49 5.32 4.55 -6.46
N ASP A 50 6.64 4.46 -6.68
CA ASP A 50 7.34 5.33 -7.63
C ASP A 50 7.15 4.88 -9.09
N ASN A 51 7.04 3.57 -9.34
CA ASN A 51 6.97 3.04 -10.71
C ASN A 51 5.53 2.71 -11.17
N PHE A 52 4.60 2.50 -10.23
CA PHE A 52 3.24 2.04 -10.50
C PHE A 52 2.20 2.89 -9.75
N GLU A 53 2.46 4.18 -9.54
CA GLU A 53 1.55 5.09 -8.81
C GLU A 53 0.11 5.06 -9.37
N GLU A 54 -0.02 5.00 -10.70
CA GLU A 54 -1.32 4.91 -11.37
C GLU A 54 -2.10 3.67 -10.94
N GLU A 55 -1.43 2.51 -10.78
CA GLU A 55 -2.11 1.30 -10.30
C GLU A 55 -2.61 1.47 -8.87
N TYR A 56 -1.87 2.15 -8.00
CA TYR A 56 -2.36 2.49 -6.66
C TYR A 56 -3.60 3.40 -6.73
N ARG A 57 -3.60 4.39 -7.64
CA ARG A 57 -4.75 5.29 -7.82
C ARG A 57 -5.98 4.55 -8.33
N GLU A 58 -5.85 3.62 -9.27
CA GLU A 58 -6.97 2.77 -9.71
C GLU A 58 -7.63 2.01 -8.55
N HIS A 59 -6.82 1.50 -7.60
CA HIS A 59 -7.35 0.79 -6.42
C HIS A 59 -8.04 1.74 -5.43
N VAL A 60 -7.61 2.99 -5.35
CA VAL A 60 -8.11 3.96 -4.36
C VAL A 60 -9.32 4.72 -4.90
N GLU A 61 -9.23 5.24 -6.13
CA GLU A 61 -10.21 6.11 -6.77
C GLU A 61 -11.31 5.28 -7.47
N ASP A 62 -10.91 4.31 -8.29
CA ASP A 62 -11.83 3.56 -9.15
C ASP A 62 -12.29 2.24 -8.52
N LYS A 63 -11.69 1.84 -7.40
CA LYS A 63 -11.83 0.50 -6.80
C LYS A 63 -11.65 -0.58 -7.86
N PHE A 64 -10.62 -0.41 -8.68
CA PHE A 64 -10.31 -1.27 -9.82
C PHE A 64 -8.87 -1.81 -9.72
N CYS A 65 -8.69 -3.07 -10.12
CA CYS A 65 -7.38 -3.71 -10.21
C CYS A 65 -7.20 -4.18 -11.65
N ARG A 66 -6.34 -3.50 -12.42
CA ARG A 66 -6.03 -3.89 -13.81
C ARG A 66 -5.47 -5.30 -13.96
N ALA A 67 -4.78 -5.80 -12.93
CA ALA A 67 -4.25 -7.16 -12.91
C ALA A 67 -5.32 -8.21 -12.59
N GLY A 68 -6.48 -7.80 -12.03
CA GLY A 68 -7.58 -8.70 -11.67
C GLY A 68 -7.25 -9.69 -10.56
N VAL A 69 -6.24 -9.42 -9.73
CA VAL A 69 -5.76 -10.32 -8.66
C VAL A 69 -6.16 -9.90 -7.24
N CYS A 70 -6.54 -8.63 -7.06
CA CYS A 70 -6.91 -8.08 -5.75
C CYS A 70 -8.40 -8.29 -5.46
N ASP A 71 -8.72 -8.52 -4.19
CA ASP A 71 -10.10 -8.76 -3.73
C ASP A 71 -10.81 -7.46 -3.39
N LEU A 72 -11.16 -6.70 -4.42
CA LEU A 72 -11.78 -5.37 -4.26
C LEU A 72 -13.27 -5.44 -3.85
N GLY A 73 -13.81 -6.64 -3.66
CA GLY A 73 -15.22 -6.93 -3.37
C GLY A 73 -15.64 -6.82 -1.90
N GLY A 74 -14.73 -6.47 -0.99
CA GLY A 74 -15.05 -5.91 0.33
C GLY A 74 -15.78 -6.78 1.36
N ASP A 75 -16.29 -7.96 1.01
CA ASP A 75 -17.12 -8.77 1.91
C ASP A 75 -16.46 -10.15 2.25
N GLU A 76 -16.30 -10.37 3.56
CA GLU A 76 -16.12 -11.68 4.22
C GLU A 76 -14.79 -12.45 4.09
N LYS A 77 -13.65 -11.91 4.55
CA LYS A 77 -12.49 -12.74 5.03
C LYS A 77 -11.66 -12.04 6.12
N ASP A 78 -12.27 -11.78 7.27
CA ASP A 78 -11.54 -11.44 8.50
C ASP A 78 -11.97 -12.47 9.59
N GLU A 79 -11.54 -13.73 9.44
CA GLU A 79 -11.52 -14.76 10.50
C GLU A 79 -10.08 -15.02 10.97
#